data_AF-A0A6P6NYH6-F1
#
_entry.id   AF-A0A6P6NYH6-F1
#
_cell.length_a   1.000
_cell.length_b   1.000
_cell.length_c   1.000
_cell.angle_alpha   90.00
_cell.angle_beta   90.00
_cell.angle_gamma   90.00
#
_symmetry.space_group_name_H-M   'P 1'
#
loop_
_entity.id
_entity.type
_entity.pdbx_description
1 polymer ?
#
loop_
_entity_poly.entity_id
_entity_poly.type
_entity_poly.pdbx_seq_one_letter_code
_entity_poly.pdbx_strand_id
1 'polypeptide(L)'
;MYRGELFAYPLYLQEKLASRQVTFFCMDVTCKYCPYLQRVTKSCPELQHLLNMRPFLSVFHAKAHDFKCEVKWSGSYQDGAGLTLGEEVEQCNAFLSRIAVTTKHMSKAGRTDMLTLMAMRWNQQKFRNLAVSLTRRYQKTRKALQSQLQNLESLKAQLAVTESQLEDWVSDVKEWAGAARVTTTNDADGLASRIEVLVASIKRRSHRLYKDTDGNKGRARIRRKIREEKGILTSVVEKYNRMVPSTESLCMETILSGETAWPWQLPHSDSVDLRTKRRAFDIIMSVRRLEEELKILVAEMDHHWKSLSTRADTLRELSHMFASETMRNSPCGLSEKGLKGLQSIILRKQHKVREMKVQARDCYLQVLSGEGNINFLYSASADEYDSDFKITMFRSQCTSIPYAVLGRQLEWKSSFVPPLWTRHCSKALPAFINASFWGFV
;
A
#
# COMPACT_ATOMS: atom_id res chain seq x y z
N MET A 1 29.58 1.14 0.16
CA MET A 1 28.51 0.50 0.94
C MET A 1 28.80 -1.00 0.88
N TYR A 2 29.43 -1.57 1.91
CA TYR A 2 30.12 -2.89 1.83
C TYR A 2 29.31 -4.09 2.35
N ARG A 3 28.07 -3.91 2.79
CA ARG A 3 27.16 -5.00 3.16
C ARG A 3 25.78 -4.67 2.61
N GLY A 4 25.12 -5.65 1.99
CA GLY A 4 23.70 -5.55 1.65
C GLY A 4 22.84 -5.35 2.91
N GLU A 5 21.53 -5.20 2.75
CA GLU A 5 20.62 -5.06 3.89
C GLU A 5 20.83 -6.18 4.91
N LEU A 6 21.27 -5.80 6.10
CA LEU A 6 21.35 -6.72 7.23
C LEU A 6 19.93 -6.91 7.77
N PHE A 7 19.47 -8.15 7.92
CA PHE A 7 18.17 -8.45 8.53
C PHE A 7 18.02 -7.94 9.98
N ALA A 8 19.10 -7.47 10.60
CA ALA A 8 19.06 -6.76 11.88
C ALA A 8 18.23 -5.46 11.82
N TYR A 9 18.26 -4.71 10.71
CA TYR A 9 17.48 -3.48 10.57
C TYR A 9 15.96 -3.74 10.53
N PRO A 10 15.43 -4.60 9.64
CA PRO A 10 14.00 -4.92 9.65
C PRO A 10 13.58 -5.60 10.95
N LEU A 11 14.43 -6.42 11.58
CA LEU A 11 14.15 -7.01 12.89
C LEU A 11 13.94 -5.96 13.97
N TYR A 12 14.86 -5.00 14.09
CA TYR A 12 14.73 -3.89 15.03
C TYR A 12 13.46 -3.06 14.79
N LEU A 13 13.15 -2.77 13.51
CA LEU A 13 11.94 -2.01 13.16
C LEU A 13 10.67 -2.78 13.50
N GLN A 14 10.63 -4.08 13.19
CA GLN A 14 9.49 -4.93 13.50
C GLN A 14 9.24 -5.01 15.02
N GLU A 15 10.29 -5.14 15.83
CA GLU A 15 10.20 -5.13 17.29
C GLU A 15 9.61 -3.82 17.83
N LYS A 16 10.04 -2.67 17.29
CA LYS A 16 9.47 -1.38 17.68
C LYS A 16 7.99 -1.24 17.31
N LEU A 17 7.56 -1.88 16.22
CA LEU A 17 6.19 -1.79 15.73
C LEU A 17 5.25 -2.84 16.32
N ALA A 18 5.78 -3.95 16.84
CA ALA A 18 4.97 -5.05 17.38
C ALA A 18 4.01 -4.61 18.51
N SER A 19 4.37 -3.57 19.26
CA SER A 19 3.52 -2.98 20.31
C SER A 19 2.25 -2.28 19.79
N ARG A 20 2.12 -2.04 18.48
CA ARG A 20 1.04 -1.23 17.87
C ARG A 20 -0.07 -2.04 17.19
N GLN A 21 -0.22 -3.33 17.53
CA GLN A 21 -1.22 -4.23 16.93
C GLN A 21 -1.20 -4.21 15.39
N VAL A 22 0.01 -4.25 14.81
CA VAL A 22 0.18 -4.17 13.35
C VAL A 22 -0.10 -5.52 12.70
N THR A 23 -0.99 -5.54 11.71
CA THR A 23 -1.40 -6.78 11.02
C THR A 23 -0.33 -7.30 10.07
N PHE A 24 0.33 -6.41 9.30
CA PHE A 24 1.24 -6.79 8.23
C PHE A 24 2.63 -6.15 8.38
N PHE A 25 3.67 -6.86 7.95
CA PHE A 25 5.04 -6.37 7.83
C PHE A 25 5.48 -6.39 6.36
N CYS A 26 5.59 -5.23 5.73
CA CYS A 26 5.97 -5.13 4.32
C CYS A 26 7.50 -5.06 4.12
N MET A 27 8.05 -5.90 3.24
CA MET A 27 9.45 -5.85 2.80
C MET A 27 9.64 -6.53 1.43
N ASP A 28 10.55 -6.03 0.61
CA ASP A 28 10.86 -6.57 -0.72
C ASP A 28 11.45 -7.99 -0.71
N VAL A 29 12.08 -8.37 0.40
CA VAL A 29 12.68 -9.69 0.60
C VAL A 29 12.06 -10.44 1.77
N THR A 30 10.79 -10.16 2.06
CA THR A 30 9.97 -10.85 3.07
C THR A 30 10.10 -12.38 2.97
N CYS A 31 10.16 -12.94 1.77
CA CYS A 31 10.29 -14.38 1.55
C CYS A 31 11.61 -14.99 2.08
N LYS A 32 12.66 -14.18 2.24
CA LYS A 32 13.94 -14.58 2.87
C LYS A 32 13.99 -14.21 4.34
N TYR A 33 13.39 -13.07 4.69
CA TYR A 33 13.36 -12.54 6.05
C TYR A 33 12.51 -13.41 6.98
N CYS A 34 11.32 -13.83 6.57
CA CYS A 34 10.42 -14.62 7.42
C CYS A 34 11.04 -15.98 7.85
N PRO A 35 11.64 -16.79 6.95
CA PRO A 35 12.37 -17.98 7.37
C PRO A 35 13.57 -17.70 8.28
N TYR A 36 14.23 -16.55 8.12
CA TYR A 36 15.28 -16.12 9.03
C TYR A 36 14.71 -15.83 10.41
N LEU A 37 13.63 -15.05 10.50
CA LEU A 37 12.96 -14.71 11.76
C LEU A 37 12.53 -15.99 12.50
N GLN A 38 11.93 -16.95 11.80
CA GLN A 38 11.56 -18.25 12.38
C GLN A 38 12.74 -19.04 12.97
N ARG A 39 13.95 -18.89 12.43
CA ARG A 39 15.15 -19.52 13.03
C ARG A 39 15.64 -18.74 14.23
N VAL A 40 15.63 -17.41 14.15
CA VAL A 40 16.03 -16.53 15.25
C VAL A 40 15.14 -16.75 16.47
N THR A 41 13.82 -16.86 16.28
CA THR A 41 12.87 -17.08 17.39
C THR A 41 13.02 -18.42 18.08
N LYS A 42 13.64 -19.42 17.44
CA LYS A 42 14.00 -20.70 18.09
C LYS A 42 15.15 -20.52 19.09
N SER A 43 16.11 -19.65 18.78
CA SER A 43 17.24 -19.32 19.66
C SER A 43 16.90 -18.22 20.67
N CYS A 44 15.98 -17.33 20.32
CA CYS A 44 15.55 -16.15 21.08
C CYS A 44 14.01 -16.15 21.22
N PRO A 45 13.44 -16.93 22.15
CA PRO A 45 11.99 -17.05 22.33
C PRO A 45 11.29 -15.71 22.65
N GLU A 46 11.99 -14.74 23.23
CA GLU A 46 11.49 -13.39 23.49
C GLU A 46 11.02 -12.67 22.21
N LEU A 47 11.55 -13.05 21.04
CA LEU A 47 11.16 -12.50 19.73
C LEU A 47 10.00 -13.26 19.07
N GLN A 48 9.46 -14.30 19.69
CA GLN A 48 8.41 -15.13 19.10
C GLN A 48 7.14 -14.33 18.76
N HIS A 49 6.84 -13.30 19.55
CA HIS A 49 5.72 -12.40 19.32
C HIS A 49 5.78 -11.67 17.97
N LEU A 50 6.98 -11.53 17.36
CA LEU A 50 7.15 -10.91 16.04
C LEU A 50 6.52 -11.75 14.92
N LEU A 51 6.37 -13.07 15.13
CA LEU A 51 5.73 -13.97 14.15
C LEU A 51 4.22 -13.71 14.00
N ASN A 52 3.61 -12.92 14.90
CA ASN A 52 2.20 -12.55 14.81
C ASN A 52 1.93 -11.56 13.67
N MET A 53 2.93 -10.78 13.25
CA MET A 53 2.81 -9.87 12.11
C MET A 53 2.89 -10.66 10.82
N ARG A 54 1.87 -10.55 9.97
CA ARG A 54 1.83 -11.29 8.72
C ARG A 54 2.85 -10.73 7.72
N PRO A 55 3.77 -11.55 7.22
CA PRO A 55 4.75 -11.13 6.22
C PRO A 55 4.05 -10.71 4.93
N PHE A 56 4.33 -9.50 4.47
CA PHE A 56 3.76 -8.91 3.26
C PHE A 56 4.89 -8.60 2.28
N LEU A 57 4.79 -9.13 1.06
CA LEU A 57 5.65 -8.74 -0.05
C LEU A 57 4.90 -7.71 -0.87
N SER A 58 5.53 -6.56 -1.12
CA SER A 58 4.95 -5.51 -1.95
C SER A 58 4.38 -6.10 -3.25
N VAL A 59 3.22 -5.61 -3.69
CA VAL A 59 2.56 -6.09 -4.92
C VAL A 59 3.46 -5.94 -6.14
N PHE A 60 4.20 -4.83 -6.22
CA PHE A 60 5.11 -4.59 -7.34
C PHE A 60 6.36 -5.48 -7.26
N HIS A 61 6.92 -5.63 -6.06
CA HIS A 61 8.10 -6.46 -5.83
C HIS A 61 7.78 -7.95 -5.95
N ALA A 62 6.61 -8.40 -5.52
CA ALA A 62 6.12 -9.76 -5.71
C ALA A 62 6.09 -10.15 -7.19
N LYS A 63 5.77 -9.20 -8.08
CA LYS A 63 5.85 -9.41 -9.52
C LYS A 63 7.31 -9.61 -10.01
N ALA A 64 8.35 -9.24 -9.26
CA ALA A 64 9.72 -9.57 -9.64
C ALA A 64 10.15 -10.98 -9.18
N HIS A 65 9.33 -11.65 -8.35
CA HIS A 65 9.60 -12.97 -7.81
C HIS A 65 8.95 -14.07 -8.66
N ASP A 66 9.26 -15.32 -8.31
CA ASP A 66 8.57 -16.48 -8.86
C ASP A 66 7.09 -16.52 -8.45
N PHE A 67 6.26 -17.18 -9.27
CA PHE A 67 4.81 -17.22 -9.03
C PHE A 67 4.45 -17.87 -7.69
N LYS A 68 5.20 -18.88 -7.25
CA LYS A 68 4.98 -19.54 -5.95
C LYS A 68 5.19 -18.57 -4.79
N CYS A 69 6.24 -17.76 -4.86
CA CYS A 69 6.52 -16.67 -3.93
C CYS A 69 5.46 -15.56 -4.03
N GLU A 70 4.99 -15.26 -5.24
CA GLU A 70 3.90 -14.30 -5.47
C GLU A 70 2.62 -14.75 -4.75
N VAL A 71 2.14 -15.98 -5.00
CA VAL A 71 0.95 -16.55 -4.34
C VAL A 71 1.10 -16.57 -2.81
N LYS A 72 2.28 -16.95 -2.32
CA LYS A 72 2.51 -17.13 -0.88
C LYS A 72 2.63 -15.81 -0.10
N TRP A 73 3.27 -14.79 -0.67
CA TRP A 73 3.68 -13.61 0.09
C TRP A 73 3.10 -12.29 -0.45
N SER A 74 2.59 -12.23 -1.68
CA SER A 74 2.05 -10.99 -2.24
C SER A 74 0.86 -10.48 -1.44
N GLY A 75 0.83 -9.18 -1.17
CA GLY A 75 -0.34 -8.52 -0.60
C GLY A 75 -1.62 -8.73 -1.41
N SER A 76 -1.52 -8.87 -2.73
CA SER A 76 -2.68 -9.10 -3.62
C SER A 76 -3.45 -10.38 -3.32
N TYR A 77 -2.87 -11.32 -2.57
CA TYR A 77 -3.46 -12.64 -2.31
C TYR A 77 -3.64 -12.93 -0.82
N GLN A 78 -3.42 -11.94 0.06
CA GLN A 78 -3.52 -12.09 1.51
C GLN A 78 -4.73 -11.38 2.09
N ASP A 79 -5.57 -12.11 2.82
CA ASP A 79 -6.81 -11.66 3.44
C ASP A 79 -6.61 -10.45 4.37
N GLY A 80 -7.42 -9.41 4.19
CA GLY A 80 -7.31 -8.15 4.90
C GLY A 80 -6.28 -7.16 4.33
N ALA A 81 -5.57 -7.46 3.25
CA ALA A 81 -4.65 -6.49 2.63
C ALA A 81 -5.35 -5.41 1.79
N GLY A 82 -6.60 -5.64 1.37
CA GLY A 82 -7.28 -4.77 0.40
C GLY A 82 -6.46 -4.58 -0.88
N LEU A 83 -6.34 -3.33 -1.33
CA LEU A 83 -5.48 -2.93 -2.45
C LEU A 83 -4.15 -2.29 -1.99
N THR A 84 -3.70 -2.57 -0.77
CA THR A 84 -2.41 -2.07 -0.27
C THR A 84 -1.28 -2.52 -1.19
N LEU A 85 -0.40 -1.58 -1.54
CA LEU A 85 0.72 -1.85 -2.43
C LEU A 85 1.97 -2.29 -1.67
N GLY A 86 2.21 -1.71 -0.49
CA GLY A 86 3.43 -1.93 0.28
C GLY A 86 4.62 -1.12 -0.26
N GLU A 87 4.35 0.05 -0.87
CA GLU A 87 5.33 0.92 -1.55
C GLU A 87 5.37 2.33 -0.92
N GLU A 88 4.88 2.48 0.31
CA GLU A 88 4.65 3.77 0.96
C GLU A 88 5.98 4.47 1.28
N VAL A 89 7.03 3.70 1.58
CA VAL A 89 8.39 4.18 1.83
C VAL A 89 9.02 4.70 0.54
N GLU A 90 8.83 3.98 -0.56
CA GLU A 90 9.32 4.29 -1.90
C GLU A 90 8.68 5.56 -2.44
N GLN A 91 7.38 5.77 -2.17
CA GLN A 91 6.69 7.02 -2.48
C GLN A 91 7.30 8.21 -1.75
N CYS A 92 7.63 8.06 -0.46
CA CYS A 92 8.29 9.12 0.31
C CYS A 92 9.71 9.37 -0.20
N ASN A 93 10.47 8.30 -0.46
CA ASN A 93 11.82 8.38 -1.01
C ASN A 93 11.81 9.06 -2.38
N ALA A 94 10.85 8.76 -3.25
CA ALA A 94 10.68 9.41 -4.53
C ALA A 94 10.41 10.91 -4.37
N PHE A 95 9.55 11.30 -3.43
CA PHE A 95 9.31 12.72 -3.12
C PHE A 95 10.56 13.43 -2.62
N LEU A 96 11.28 12.85 -1.65
CA LEU A 96 12.49 13.43 -1.07
C LEU A 96 13.68 13.43 -2.04
N SER A 97 13.74 12.48 -2.98
CA SER A 97 14.83 12.40 -3.95
C SER A 97 14.94 13.65 -4.82
N ARG A 98 13.84 14.39 -5.02
CA ARG A 98 13.78 15.63 -5.79
C ARG A 98 14.66 16.74 -5.19
N ILE A 99 14.87 16.72 -3.88
CA ILE A 99 15.75 17.67 -3.18
C ILE A 99 17.15 17.10 -2.91
N ALA A 100 17.47 15.91 -3.42
CA ALA A 100 18.77 15.29 -3.17
C ALA A 100 19.93 16.14 -3.71
N VAL A 101 19.76 16.77 -4.87
CA VAL A 101 20.79 17.60 -5.50
C VAL A 101 21.08 18.86 -4.68
N THR A 102 20.03 19.54 -4.22
CA THR A 102 20.18 20.76 -3.39
C THR A 102 20.72 20.44 -2.02
N THR A 103 20.24 19.35 -1.40
CA THR A 103 20.70 18.94 -0.07
C THR A 103 22.11 18.35 -0.07
N LYS A 104 22.67 17.92 -1.21
CA LYS A 104 24.02 17.32 -1.29
C LYS A 104 25.12 18.27 -0.80
N HIS A 105 24.98 19.57 -1.03
CA HIS A 105 26.00 20.57 -0.69
C HIS A 105 25.73 21.31 0.63
N MET A 106 24.62 20.99 1.29
CA MET A 106 24.29 21.59 2.59
C MET A 106 25.15 21.02 3.71
N SER A 107 25.35 21.82 4.76
CA SER A 107 25.87 21.35 6.04
C SER A 107 24.98 20.23 6.61
N LYS A 108 25.52 19.43 7.53
CA LYS A 108 24.74 18.35 8.17
C LYS A 108 23.45 18.88 8.82
N ALA A 109 23.54 19.99 9.56
CA ALA A 109 22.39 20.64 10.19
C ALA A 109 21.38 21.14 9.15
N GLY A 110 21.84 21.89 8.14
CA GLY A 110 20.95 22.41 7.09
C GLY A 110 20.26 21.30 6.29
N ARG A 111 20.96 20.19 6.02
CA ARG A 111 20.35 19.01 5.39
C ARG A 111 19.25 18.41 6.26
N THR A 112 19.50 18.22 7.55
CA THR A 112 18.50 17.68 8.48
C THR A 112 17.25 18.56 8.51
N ASP A 113 17.42 19.88 8.67
CA ASP A 113 16.30 20.82 8.71
C ASP A 113 15.50 20.79 7.41
N MET A 114 16.18 20.77 6.26
CA MET A 114 15.52 20.71 4.95
C MET A 114 14.72 19.41 4.77
N LEU A 115 15.28 18.26 5.14
CA LEU A 115 14.58 16.98 5.08
C LEU A 115 13.36 16.96 6.01
N THR A 116 13.49 17.51 7.23
CA THR A 116 12.37 17.62 8.17
C THR A 116 11.25 18.50 7.62
N LEU A 117 11.58 19.68 7.08
CA LEU A 117 10.60 20.58 6.47
C LEU A 117 9.86 19.91 5.31
N MET A 118 10.57 19.17 4.45
CA MET A 118 9.95 18.45 3.34
C MET A 118 9.07 17.30 3.80
N ALA A 119 9.48 16.55 4.83
CA ALA A 119 8.64 15.50 5.42
C ALA A 119 7.36 16.08 6.06
N MET A 120 7.47 17.22 6.76
CA MET A 120 6.31 17.91 7.33
C MET A 120 5.36 18.39 6.23
N ARG A 121 5.89 18.92 5.11
CA ARG A 121 5.08 19.32 3.95
C ARG A 121 4.36 18.13 3.33
N TRP A 122 5.03 17.00 3.15
CA TRP A 122 4.44 15.77 2.63
C TRP A 122 3.26 15.30 3.49
N ASN A 123 3.43 15.25 4.81
CA ASN A 123 2.36 14.89 5.75
C ASN A 123 1.20 15.88 5.70
N GLN A 124 1.51 17.17 5.62
CA GLN A 124 0.48 18.20 5.52
C GLN A 124 -0.33 18.06 4.23
N GLN A 125 0.31 17.73 3.11
CA GLN A 125 -0.37 17.48 1.84
C GLN A 125 -1.26 16.23 1.91
N LYS A 126 -0.76 15.12 2.45
CA LYS A 126 -1.54 13.90 2.69
C LYS A 126 -2.79 14.20 3.52
N PHE A 127 -2.61 14.92 4.62
CA PHE A 127 -3.70 15.26 5.52
C PHE A 127 -4.76 16.15 4.86
N ARG A 128 -4.35 17.17 4.09
CA ARG A 128 -5.29 18.06 3.37
C ARG A 128 -6.06 17.31 2.27
N ASN A 129 -5.41 16.38 1.60
CA ASN A 129 -5.98 15.68 0.44
C ASN A 129 -6.68 14.38 0.82
N LEU A 130 -6.74 14.02 2.10
CA LEU A 130 -7.19 12.71 2.56
C LEU A 130 -8.65 12.43 2.16
N ALA A 131 -9.54 13.41 2.32
CA ALA A 131 -10.94 13.29 1.91
C ALA A 131 -11.07 12.98 0.41
N VAL A 132 -10.44 13.79 -0.44
CA VAL A 132 -10.47 13.63 -1.89
C VAL A 132 -9.83 12.31 -2.32
N SER A 133 -8.71 11.94 -1.71
CA SER A 133 -8.00 10.70 -1.99
C SER A 133 -8.84 9.47 -1.67
N LEU A 134 -9.47 9.43 -0.48
CA LEU A 134 -10.36 8.35 -0.05
C LEU A 134 -11.56 8.19 -0.99
N THR A 135 -12.24 9.30 -1.29
CA THR A 135 -13.40 9.32 -2.20
C THR A 135 -13.02 8.85 -3.61
N ARG A 136 -11.89 9.33 -4.14
CA ARG A 136 -11.40 8.92 -5.47
C ARG A 136 -11.00 7.44 -5.48
N ARG A 137 -10.32 6.95 -4.43
CA ARG A 137 -10.00 5.52 -4.30
C ARG A 137 -11.27 4.69 -4.27
N TYR A 138 -12.26 5.06 -3.45
CA TYR A 138 -13.53 4.34 -3.34
C TYR A 138 -14.24 4.21 -4.69
N GLN A 139 -14.35 5.29 -5.45
CA GLN A 139 -14.97 5.24 -6.78
C GLN A 139 -14.19 4.37 -7.77
N LYS A 140 -12.86 4.47 -7.77
CA LYS A 140 -12.02 3.63 -8.63
C LYS A 140 -12.16 2.16 -8.26
N THR A 141 -12.11 1.83 -6.97
CA THR A 141 -12.31 0.49 -6.43
C THR A 141 -13.68 -0.05 -6.81
N ARG A 142 -14.75 0.73 -6.65
CA ARG A 142 -16.12 0.33 -7.02
C ARG A 142 -16.25 0.03 -8.51
N LYS A 143 -15.71 0.90 -9.37
CA LYS A 143 -15.70 0.68 -10.83
C LYS A 143 -14.89 -0.56 -11.21
N ALA A 144 -13.71 -0.73 -10.60
CA ALA A 144 -12.87 -1.90 -10.82
C ALA A 144 -13.57 -3.19 -10.36
N LEU A 145 -14.26 -3.16 -9.21
CA LEU A 145 -15.03 -4.30 -8.71
C LEU A 145 -16.12 -4.71 -9.69
N GLN A 146 -16.90 -3.75 -10.18
CA GLN A 146 -17.93 -4.02 -11.18
C GLN A 146 -17.35 -4.69 -12.44
N SER A 147 -16.22 -4.18 -12.94
CA SER A 147 -15.54 -4.76 -14.09
C SER A 147 -15.00 -6.18 -13.79
N GLN A 148 -14.44 -6.41 -12.61
CA GLN A 148 -13.92 -7.74 -12.25
C GLN A 148 -15.02 -8.77 -12.00
N LEU A 149 -16.16 -8.36 -11.45
CA LEU A 149 -17.34 -9.22 -11.33
C LEU A 149 -17.87 -9.63 -12.71
N GLN A 150 -17.92 -8.71 -13.67
CA GLN A 150 -18.27 -9.05 -15.07
C GLN A 150 -17.26 -10.02 -15.69
N ASN A 151 -15.97 -9.82 -15.43
CA ASN A 151 -14.93 -10.75 -15.89
C ASN A 151 -15.08 -12.15 -15.27
N LEU A 152 -15.45 -12.21 -13.99
CA LEU A 152 -15.68 -13.46 -13.26
C LEU A 152 -16.89 -14.22 -13.83
N GLU A 153 -18.01 -13.53 -14.07
CA GLU A 153 -19.19 -14.14 -14.71
C GLU A 153 -18.90 -14.60 -16.14
N SER A 154 -18.14 -13.81 -16.91
CA SER A 154 -17.69 -14.22 -18.25
C SER A 154 -16.80 -15.46 -18.19
N LEU A 155 -15.92 -15.57 -17.19
CA LEU A 155 -15.06 -16.74 -16.99
C LEU A 155 -15.88 -17.98 -16.64
N LYS A 156 -16.85 -17.85 -15.72
CA LYS A 156 -17.77 -18.94 -15.36
C LYS A 156 -18.52 -19.48 -16.58
N ALA A 157 -19.05 -18.57 -17.41
CA ALA A 157 -19.74 -18.93 -18.63
C ALA A 157 -18.81 -19.59 -19.66
N GLN A 158 -17.59 -19.06 -19.85
CA GLN A 158 -16.61 -19.60 -20.79
C GLN A 158 -16.15 -21.02 -20.43
N LEU A 159 -15.96 -21.29 -19.14
CA LEU A 159 -15.43 -22.57 -18.65
C LEU A 159 -16.53 -23.54 -18.21
N ALA A 160 -17.80 -23.12 -18.23
CA ALA A 160 -18.94 -23.88 -17.73
C ALA A 160 -18.71 -24.43 -16.30
N VAL A 161 -18.14 -23.59 -15.43
CA VAL A 161 -17.77 -23.97 -14.05
C VAL A 161 -18.66 -23.36 -12.99
N THR A 162 -18.86 -24.10 -11.91
CA THR A 162 -19.59 -23.65 -10.73
C THR A 162 -18.70 -22.82 -9.79
N GLU A 163 -19.32 -22.08 -8.87
CA GLU A 163 -18.59 -21.34 -7.83
C GLU A 163 -17.74 -22.28 -6.96
N SER A 164 -18.25 -23.47 -6.62
CA SER A 164 -17.51 -24.45 -5.80
C SER A 164 -16.22 -24.92 -6.49
N GLN A 165 -16.27 -25.18 -7.79
CA GLN A 165 -15.08 -25.57 -8.56
C GLN A 165 -14.03 -24.44 -8.59
N LEU A 166 -14.46 -23.19 -8.65
CA LEU A 166 -13.56 -22.04 -8.57
C LEU A 166 -12.88 -21.93 -7.20
N GLU A 167 -13.60 -22.19 -6.11
CA GLU A 167 -13.04 -22.25 -4.75
C GLU A 167 -12.03 -23.40 -4.58
N ASP A 168 -12.33 -24.57 -5.16
CA ASP A 168 -11.41 -25.70 -5.19
C ASP A 168 -10.12 -25.30 -5.93
N TRP A 169 -10.21 -24.61 -7.06
CA TRP A 169 -9.04 -24.13 -7.78
C TRP A 169 -8.23 -23.09 -7.01
N VAL A 170 -8.89 -22.23 -6.22
CA VAL A 170 -8.20 -21.28 -5.34
C VAL A 170 -7.41 -22.02 -4.28
N SER A 171 -8.01 -23.06 -3.69
CA SER A 171 -7.37 -23.91 -2.69
C SER A 171 -6.18 -24.67 -3.30
N ASP A 172 -6.37 -25.29 -4.46
CA ASP A 172 -5.32 -25.98 -5.21
C ASP A 172 -4.10 -25.08 -5.47
N VAL A 173 -4.32 -23.84 -5.92
CA VAL A 173 -3.23 -22.89 -6.21
C VAL A 173 -2.50 -22.48 -4.92
N LYS A 174 -3.24 -22.26 -3.82
CA LYS A 174 -2.65 -21.94 -2.51
C LYS A 174 -1.86 -23.11 -1.94
N GLU A 175 -2.38 -24.33 -2.03
CA GLU A 175 -1.70 -25.55 -1.57
C GLU A 175 -0.46 -25.85 -2.41
N TRP A 176 -0.55 -25.76 -3.73
CA TRP A 176 0.59 -25.86 -4.64
C TRP A 176 1.72 -24.86 -4.27
N ALA A 177 1.34 -23.63 -3.90
CA ALA A 177 2.29 -22.61 -3.48
C ALA A 177 2.81 -22.81 -2.04
N GLY A 178 1.99 -23.39 -1.17
CA GLY A 178 2.31 -23.70 0.23
C GLY A 178 3.18 -24.94 0.39
N ALA A 179 3.03 -25.92 -0.50
CA ALA A 179 3.85 -27.11 -0.56
C ALA A 179 5.31 -26.68 -0.53
N ALA A 180 6.11 -27.27 0.35
CA ALA A 180 7.55 -27.10 0.27
C ALA A 180 7.96 -27.37 -1.20
N ARG A 181 9.08 -26.82 -1.66
CA ARG A 181 9.81 -27.59 -2.68
C ARG A 181 10.09 -28.91 -1.98
N VAL A 182 9.22 -29.89 -2.17
CA VAL A 182 9.61 -31.27 -2.01
C VAL A 182 10.84 -31.28 -2.91
N THR A 183 12.01 -31.44 -2.33
CA THR A 183 13.06 -32.20 -2.98
C THR A 183 12.42 -33.55 -3.24
N THR A 184 11.54 -33.62 -4.24
CA THR A 184 11.11 -34.89 -4.76
C THR A 184 12.41 -35.50 -5.19
N THR A 185 12.53 -36.77 -4.85
CA THR A 185 13.63 -37.64 -5.22
C THR A 185 13.84 -37.72 -6.75
N ASN A 186 13.03 -37.03 -7.55
CA ASN A 186 13.13 -36.90 -8.99
C ASN A 186 13.56 -35.47 -9.40
N ASP A 187 14.80 -35.36 -9.90
CA ASP A 187 15.44 -34.11 -10.36
C ASP A 187 14.63 -33.38 -11.47
N ALA A 188 13.65 -34.04 -12.13
CA ALA A 188 12.84 -33.51 -13.22
C ALA A 188 11.77 -32.49 -12.79
N ASP A 189 11.05 -32.72 -11.69
CA ASP A 189 10.00 -31.79 -11.20
C ASP A 189 10.59 -30.46 -10.70
N GLY A 190 11.79 -30.55 -10.12
CA GLY A 190 12.58 -29.39 -9.72
C GLY A 190 13.04 -28.54 -10.92
N LEU A 191 13.36 -29.19 -12.04
CA LEU A 191 13.66 -28.53 -13.30
C LEU A 191 12.42 -27.91 -13.93
N ALA A 192 11.30 -28.64 -13.98
CA ALA A 192 10.00 -28.15 -14.45
C ALA A 192 9.58 -26.85 -13.73
N SER A 193 9.60 -26.86 -12.40
CA SER A 193 9.33 -25.68 -11.57
C SER A 193 10.26 -24.51 -11.90
N ARG A 194 11.55 -24.80 -12.16
CA ARG A 194 12.55 -23.76 -12.46
C ARG A 194 12.36 -23.15 -13.86
N ILE A 195 11.93 -23.95 -14.84
CA ILE A 195 11.58 -23.50 -16.19
C ILE A 195 10.39 -22.54 -16.12
N GLU A 196 9.34 -22.87 -15.36
CA GLU A 196 8.14 -22.02 -15.20
C GLU A 196 8.49 -20.63 -14.66
N VAL A 197 9.32 -20.60 -13.63
CA VAL A 197 9.79 -19.36 -13.02
C VAL A 197 10.57 -18.48 -13.99
N LEU A 198 11.51 -19.08 -14.72
CA LEU A 198 12.35 -18.34 -15.66
C LEU A 198 11.52 -17.77 -16.80
N VAL A 199 10.54 -18.52 -17.32
CA VAL A 199 9.68 -18.06 -18.41
C VAL A 199 8.76 -16.93 -17.96
N ALA A 200 8.14 -17.06 -16.78
CA ALA A 200 7.33 -16.00 -16.21
C ALA A 200 8.14 -14.70 -16.01
N SER A 201 9.38 -14.82 -15.51
CA SER A 201 10.30 -13.69 -15.36
C SER A 201 10.65 -13.04 -16.70
N ILE A 202 11.03 -13.84 -17.71
CA ILE A 202 11.38 -13.36 -19.07
C ILE A 202 10.20 -12.65 -19.73
N LYS A 203 8.99 -13.22 -19.66
CA LYS A 203 7.78 -12.62 -20.25
C LYS A 203 7.46 -11.28 -19.59
N ARG A 204 7.50 -11.24 -18.25
CA ARG A 204 7.23 -10.01 -17.49
C ARG A 204 8.28 -8.92 -17.74
N ARG A 205 9.57 -9.27 -17.85
CA ARG A 205 10.62 -8.31 -18.22
C ARG A 205 10.49 -7.84 -19.66
N SER A 206 10.12 -8.73 -20.58
CA SER A 206 9.83 -8.38 -21.98
C SER A 206 8.67 -7.38 -22.07
N HIS A 207 7.59 -7.58 -21.31
CA HIS A 207 6.49 -6.62 -21.25
C HIS A 207 6.95 -5.25 -20.72
N ARG A 208 7.72 -5.22 -19.62
CA ARG A 208 8.28 -3.98 -19.04
C ARG A 208 9.24 -3.24 -19.98
N LEU A 209 9.96 -3.96 -20.85
CA LEU A 209 10.87 -3.36 -21.83
C LEU A 209 10.14 -2.42 -22.80
N TYR A 210 8.91 -2.75 -23.18
CA TYR A 210 8.14 -2.00 -24.17
C TYR A 210 7.13 -1.03 -23.56
N LYS A 211 6.69 -1.25 -22.32
CA LYS A 211 5.61 -0.47 -21.69
C LYS A 211 6.07 0.62 -20.70
N ASP A 212 7.11 0.34 -19.91
CA ASP A 212 7.37 1.12 -18.68
C ASP A 212 8.78 1.73 -18.59
N THR A 213 9.57 1.73 -19.69
CA THR A 213 10.94 2.29 -19.66
C THR A 213 11.16 3.39 -20.68
N ASP A 214 11.31 4.62 -20.18
CA ASP A 214 11.52 5.84 -20.98
C ASP A 214 13.01 6.11 -21.29
N GLY A 215 13.95 5.33 -20.71
CA GLY A 215 15.39 5.56 -20.85
C GLY A 215 16.18 4.43 -21.53
N ASN A 216 17.06 4.79 -22.48
CA ASN A 216 17.96 3.84 -23.17
C ASN A 216 18.83 3.00 -22.23
N LYS A 217 19.32 3.58 -21.13
CA LYS A 217 20.10 2.86 -20.09
C LYS A 217 19.26 1.82 -19.35
N GLY A 218 17.98 2.12 -19.07
CA GLY A 218 17.04 1.20 -18.43
C GLY A 218 16.68 0.03 -19.33
N ARG A 219 16.36 0.32 -20.60
CA ARG A 219 16.11 -0.68 -21.65
C ARG A 219 17.30 -1.62 -21.82
N ALA A 220 18.53 -1.09 -21.84
CA ALA A 220 19.75 -1.90 -21.96
C ALA A 220 19.95 -2.87 -20.78
N ARG A 221 19.65 -2.44 -19.53
CA ARG A 221 19.71 -3.32 -18.34
C ARG A 221 18.67 -4.43 -18.40
N ILE A 222 17.42 -4.10 -18.77
CA ILE A 222 16.35 -5.09 -18.91
C ILE A 222 16.70 -6.12 -19.99
N ARG A 223 17.16 -5.67 -21.17
CA ARG A 223 17.62 -6.57 -22.24
C ARG A 223 18.75 -7.49 -21.79
N ARG A 224 19.72 -6.98 -21.02
CA ARG A 224 20.80 -7.81 -20.46
C ARG A 224 20.25 -8.90 -19.55
N LYS A 225 19.34 -8.54 -18.63
CA LYS A 225 18.74 -9.50 -17.71
C LYS A 225 17.87 -10.55 -18.42
N ILE A 226 17.12 -10.14 -19.44
CA ILE A 226 16.39 -11.08 -20.31
C ILE A 226 17.35 -12.07 -20.96
N ARG A 227 18.50 -11.62 -21.48
CA ARG A 227 19.51 -12.51 -22.08
C ARG A 227 20.09 -13.49 -21.07
N GLU A 228 20.43 -13.01 -19.87
CA GLU A 228 20.92 -13.87 -18.78
C GLU A 228 19.88 -14.95 -18.41
N GLU A 229 18.62 -14.56 -18.18
CA GLU A 229 17.56 -15.50 -17.82
C GLU A 229 17.22 -16.47 -18.96
N LYS A 230 17.26 -16.01 -20.22
CA LYS A 230 17.13 -16.90 -21.39
C LYS A 230 18.26 -17.94 -21.44
N GLY A 231 19.50 -17.55 -21.19
CA GLY A 231 20.63 -18.49 -21.14
C GLY A 231 20.49 -19.54 -20.03
N ILE A 232 20.04 -19.11 -18.84
CA ILE A 232 19.74 -20.05 -17.74
C ILE A 232 18.58 -20.97 -18.15
N LEU A 233 17.51 -20.43 -18.74
CA LEU A 233 16.36 -21.21 -19.21
C LEU A 233 16.78 -22.28 -20.21
N THR A 234 17.62 -21.94 -21.20
CA THR A 234 18.17 -22.90 -22.17
C THR A 234 18.86 -24.06 -21.45
N SER A 235 19.77 -23.77 -20.51
CA SER A 235 20.47 -24.83 -19.76
C SER A 235 19.55 -25.75 -18.95
N VAL A 236 18.48 -25.19 -18.38
CA VAL A 236 17.52 -25.93 -17.54
C VAL A 236 16.58 -26.76 -18.41
N VAL A 237 16.13 -26.22 -19.55
CA VAL A 237 15.30 -26.94 -20.54
C VAL A 237 16.09 -28.10 -21.15
N GLU A 238 17.35 -27.90 -21.51
CA GLU A 238 18.21 -28.98 -21.99
C GLU A 238 18.40 -30.07 -20.93
N LYS A 239 18.60 -29.69 -19.65
CA LYS A 239 18.70 -30.66 -18.55
C LYS A 239 17.38 -31.43 -18.39
N TYR A 240 16.24 -30.76 -18.52
CA TYR A 240 14.93 -31.39 -18.45
C TYR A 240 14.69 -32.36 -19.62
N ASN A 241 14.94 -31.94 -20.86
CA ASN A 241 14.75 -32.76 -22.07
C ASN A 241 15.66 -34.00 -22.08
N ARG A 242 16.85 -33.92 -21.47
CA ARG A 242 17.73 -35.10 -21.29
C ARG A 242 17.17 -36.11 -20.27
N MET A 243 16.37 -35.65 -19.30
CA MET A 243 15.86 -36.46 -18.21
C MET A 243 14.48 -37.06 -18.49
N VAL A 244 13.64 -36.36 -19.26
CA VAL A 244 12.32 -36.82 -19.66
C VAL A 244 12.29 -36.89 -21.19
N PRO A 245 12.74 -38.00 -21.79
CA PRO A 245 12.61 -38.22 -23.22
C PRO A 245 11.16 -38.63 -23.53
N SER A 246 10.22 -37.67 -23.50
CA SER A 246 8.88 -37.85 -24.06
C SER A 246 8.86 -37.38 -25.52
N THR A 247 7.84 -37.79 -26.28
CA THR A 247 7.67 -37.59 -27.74
C THR A 247 7.61 -36.11 -28.18
N GLU A 248 7.57 -35.16 -27.24
CA GLU A 248 7.55 -33.72 -27.50
C GLU A 248 8.69 -33.01 -26.75
N SER A 249 9.84 -32.89 -27.42
CA SER A 249 10.97 -32.09 -26.93
C SER A 249 10.56 -30.63 -26.74
N LEU A 250 10.82 -30.08 -25.55
CA LEU A 250 10.50 -28.69 -25.25
C LEU A 250 11.39 -27.73 -26.04
N CYS A 251 10.78 -26.93 -26.92
CA CYS A 251 11.43 -25.88 -27.68
C CYS A 251 11.27 -24.50 -27.03
N MET A 252 12.33 -23.70 -27.06
CA MET A 252 12.34 -22.33 -26.52
C MET A 252 11.30 -21.40 -27.17
N GLU A 253 10.99 -21.58 -28.45
CA GLU A 253 9.99 -20.76 -29.15
C GLU A 253 8.58 -21.07 -28.65
N THR A 254 8.25 -22.35 -28.47
CA THR A 254 6.98 -22.83 -27.92
C THR A 254 6.78 -22.43 -26.45
N ILE A 255 7.84 -22.52 -25.65
CA ILE A 255 7.84 -22.12 -24.24
C ILE A 255 7.54 -20.61 -24.10
N LEU A 256 8.19 -19.79 -24.93
CA LEU A 256 8.09 -18.33 -24.84
C LEU A 256 6.86 -17.77 -25.56
N SER A 257 6.26 -18.47 -26.52
CA SER A 257 4.97 -18.07 -27.13
C SER A 257 3.83 -18.17 -26.10
N GLY A 258 3.82 -19.23 -25.29
CA GLY A 258 2.76 -19.47 -24.29
C GLY A 258 1.44 -19.92 -24.90
N GLU A 259 1.46 -20.45 -26.12
CA GLU A 259 0.29 -21.00 -26.80
C GLU A 259 0.08 -22.48 -26.47
N THR A 260 1.11 -23.16 -25.96
CA THR A 260 1.09 -24.61 -25.71
C THR A 260 1.18 -24.91 -24.21
N ALA A 261 0.34 -25.82 -23.72
CA ALA A 261 0.46 -26.38 -22.37
C ALA A 261 1.73 -27.23 -22.27
N TRP A 262 2.45 -27.14 -21.16
CA TRP A 262 3.74 -27.83 -21.02
C TRP A 262 3.55 -29.30 -20.65
N PRO A 263 4.52 -30.19 -20.89
CA PRO A 263 4.35 -31.65 -20.69
C PRO A 263 3.92 -32.06 -19.27
N TRP A 264 4.38 -31.35 -18.24
CA TRP A 264 3.97 -31.56 -16.84
C TRP A 264 2.74 -30.73 -16.43
N GLN A 265 2.22 -29.92 -17.33
CA GLN A 265 0.93 -29.22 -17.23
C GLN A 265 -0.18 -29.96 -17.99
N LEU A 266 0.17 -31.03 -18.73
CA LEU A 266 -0.80 -31.94 -19.33
C LEU A 266 -1.28 -32.95 -18.28
N PRO A 267 -2.59 -33.23 -18.18
CA PRO A 267 -3.12 -34.07 -17.11
C PRO A 267 -2.67 -35.52 -17.28
N HIS A 268 -2.30 -36.19 -16.19
CA HIS A 268 -2.39 -37.64 -16.09
C HIS A 268 -3.78 -38.12 -15.62
N SER A 269 -4.77 -37.22 -15.52
CA SER A 269 -6.22 -37.53 -15.34
C SER A 269 -7.00 -36.22 -15.36
N ASP A 270 -8.16 -36.13 -16.04
CA ASP A 270 -9.32 -35.19 -15.90
C ASP A 270 -9.17 -33.79 -15.21
N SER A 271 -7.98 -33.22 -15.10
CA SER A 271 -7.67 -32.06 -14.26
C SER A 271 -7.45 -30.83 -15.10
N VAL A 272 -8.16 -29.75 -14.78
CA VAL A 272 -7.96 -28.41 -15.39
C VAL A 272 -6.52 -27.94 -15.21
N ASP A 273 -5.94 -27.38 -16.26
CA ASP A 273 -4.54 -26.95 -16.28
C ASP A 273 -4.26 -25.78 -15.32
N LEU A 274 -3.02 -25.72 -14.79
CA LEU A 274 -2.62 -24.72 -13.80
C LEU A 274 -2.75 -23.27 -14.33
N ARG A 275 -2.64 -23.04 -15.64
CA ARG A 275 -2.80 -21.70 -16.22
C ARG A 275 -4.26 -21.26 -16.15
N THR A 276 -5.21 -22.15 -16.42
CA THR A 276 -6.64 -21.86 -16.24
C THR A 276 -6.98 -21.65 -14.77
N LYS A 277 -6.51 -22.52 -13.87
CA LYS A 277 -6.68 -22.35 -12.41
C LYS A 277 -6.07 -21.03 -11.92
N ARG A 278 -4.90 -20.64 -12.43
CA ARG A 278 -4.26 -19.35 -12.14
C ARG A 278 -5.08 -18.16 -12.61
N ARG A 279 -5.62 -18.21 -13.84
CA ARG A 279 -6.45 -17.12 -14.38
C ARG A 279 -7.69 -16.92 -13.51
N ALA A 280 -8.35 -18.00 -13.12
CA ALA A 280 -9.45 -17.98 -12.17
C ALA A 280 -9.01 -17.40 -10.82
N PHE A 281 -7.92 -17.93 -10.24
CA PHE A 281 -7.35 -17.46 -8.98
C PHE A 281 -7.08 -15.95 -8.98
N ASP A 282 -6.43 -15.41 -10.02
CA ASP A 282 -6.10 -13.99 -10.13
C ASP A 282 -7.37 -13.11 -10.15
N ILE A 283 -8.42 -13.52 -10.87
CA ILE A 283 -9.70 -12.79 -10.93
C ILE A 283 -10.41 -12.86 -9.58
N ILE A 284 -10.52 -14.04 -8.97
CA ILE A 284 -11.22 -14.24 -7.69
C ILE A 284 -10.51 -13.46 -6.58
N MET A 285 -9.19 -13.56 -6.48
CA MET A 285 -8.42 -12.79 -5.51
C MET A 285 -8.60 -11.29 -5.72
N SER A 286 -8.58 -10.81 -6.97
CA SER A 286 -8.85 -9.41 -7.30
C SER A 286 -10.22 -8.95 -6.81
N VAL A 287 -11.28 -9.74 -7.06
CA VAL A 287 -12.65 -9.45 -6.56
C VAL A 287 -12.65 -9.35 -5.04
N ARG A 288 -12.10 -10.35 -4.34
CA ARG A 288 -12.05 -10.35 -2.86
C ARG A 288 -11.27 -9.15 -2.31
N ARG A 289 -10.12 -8.81 -2.90
CA ARG A 289 -9.32 -7.64 -2.50
C ARG A 289 -10.08 -6.33 -2.71
N LEU A 290 -10.82 -6.21 -3.80
CA LEU A 290 -11.61 -5.03 -4.13
C LEU A 290 -12.79 -4.86 -3.16
N GLU A 291 -13.48 -5.95 -2.80
CA GLU A 291 -14.55 -5.93 -1.80
C GLU A 291 -14.03 -5.53 -0.41
N GLU A 292 -12.88 -6.07 0.00
CA GLU A 292 -12.21 -5.69 1.23
C GLU A 292 -11.79 -4.21 1.21
N GLU A 293 -11.20 -3.74 0.12
CA GLU A 293 -10.78 -2.34 -0.02
C GLU A 293 -11.95 -1.37 0.13
N LEU A 294 -13.15 -1.71 -0.37
CA LEU A 294 -14.33 -0.87 -0.14
C LEU A 294 -14.67 -0.76 1.36
N LYS A 295 -14.62 -1.87 2.10
CA LYS A 295 -14.87 -1.88 3.55
C LYS A 295 -13.80 -1.09 4.29
N ILE A 296 -12.53 -1.26 3.93
CA ILE A 296 -11.39 -0.53 4.48
C ILE A 296 -11.56 0.98 4.24
N LEU A 297 -11.88 1.38 3.01
CA LEU A 297 -12.05 2.79 2.67
C LEU A 297 -13.20 3.45 3.44
N VAL A 298 -14.32 2.75 3.65
CA VAL A 298 -15.41 3.27 4.51
C VAL A 298 -14.94 3.44 5.96
N ALA A 299 -14.20 2.47 6.50
CA ALA A 299 -13.62 2.59 7.83
C ALA A 299 -12.59 3.74 7.92
N GLU A 300 -11.74 3.92 6.91
CA GLU A 300 -10.78 5.04 6.84
C GLU A 300 -11.49 6.39 6.76
N MET A 301 -12.60 6.50 6.02
CA MET A 301 -13.43 7.71 5.96
C MET A 301 -14.04 8.05 7.31
N ASP A 302 -14.60 7.05 8.01
CA ASP A 302 -15.13 7.21 9.37
C ASP A 302 -14.02 7.62 10.36
N HIS A 303 -12.88 6.95 10.33
CA HIS A 303 -11.73 7.30 11.16
C HIS A 303 -11.22 8.72 10.89
N HIS A 304 -11.13 9.13 9.63
CA HIS A 304 -10.74 10.49 9.28
C HIS A 304 -11.77 11.51 9.81
N TRP A 305 -13.06 11.23 9.66
CA TRP A 305 -14.13 12.09 10.20
C TRP A 305 -14.06 12.22 11.72
N LYS A 306 -13.87 11.10 12.44
CA LYS A 306 -13.68 11.08 13.89
C LYS A 306 -12.45 11.88 14.30
N SER A 307 -11.31 11.67 13.64
CA SER A 307 -10.07 12.42 13.88
C SER A 307 -10.25 13.93 13.69
N LEU A 308 -10.92 14.36 12.61
CA LEU A 308 -11.25 15.77 12.40
C LEU A 308 -12.19 16.32 13.47
N SER A 309 -13.14 15.52 13.94
CA SER A 309 -14.10 15.89 14.98
C SER A 309 -13.41 16.07 16.33
N THR A 310 -12.62 15.08 16.77
CA THR A 310 -11.79 15.17 17.98
C THR A 310 -10.90 16.41 17.93
N ARG A 311 -10.22 16.66 16.79
CA ARG A 311 -9.37 17.84 16.65
C ARG A 311 -10.15 19.15 16.73
N ALA A 312 -11.37 19.19 16.18
CA ALA A 312 -12.23 20.36 16.26
C ALA A 312 -12.65 20.64 17.71
N ASP A 313 -12.99 19.58 18.46
CA ASP A 313 -13.41 19.68 19.85
C ASP A 313 -12.26 20.08 20.77
N THR A 314 -11.08 19.47 20.63
CA THR A 314 -9.87 19.90 21.35
C THR A 314 -9.55 21.38 21.10
N LEU A 315 -9.65 21.85 19.85
CA LEU A 315 -9.41 23.26 19.54
C LEU A 315 -10.49 24.17 20.12
N ARG A 316 -11.74 23.69 20.25
CA ARG A 316 -12.85 24.42 20.87
C ARG A 316 -12.62 24.56 22.37
N GLU A 317 -12.28 23.47 23.04
CA GLU A 317 -11.93 23.44 24.46
C GLU A 317 -10.75 24.38 24.77
N LEU A 318 -9.68 24.31 23.97
CA LEU A 318 -8.55 25.23 24.10
C LEU A 318 -9.01 26.68 23.96
N SER A 319 -9.83 26.99 22.96
CA SER A 319 -10.35 28.36 22.79
C SER A 319 -11.20 28.82 23.97
N HIS A 320 -12.00 27.94 24.58
CA HIS A 320 -12.78 28.27 25.78
C HIS A 320 -11.87 28.51 26.98
N MET A 321 -10.83 27.69 27.18
CA MET A 321 -9.82 27.92 28.22
C MET A 321 -9.11 29.27 28.07
N PHE A 322 -8.78 29.67 26.83
CA PHE A 322 -8.17 30.99 26.56
C PHE A 322 -9.14 32.16 26.70
N ALA A 323 -10.45 31.92 26.52
CA ALA A 323 -11.48 32.93 26.75
C ALA A 323 -11.80 33.12 28.25
N SER A 324 -11.62 32.07 29.06
CA SER A 324 -11.80 32.13 30.52
C SER A 324 -10.69 32.94 31.20
N GLU A 325 -11.03 33.70 32.25
CA GLU A 325 -10.10 34.53 33.02
C GLU A 325 -8.98 33.72 33.70
N THR A 326 -9.19 32.42 33.87
CA THR A 326 -8.29 31.45 34.52
C THR A 326 -6.88 31.39 33.88
N MET A 327 -6.76 31.67 32.57
CA MET A 327 -5.46 31.69 31.87
C MET A 327 -4.79 33.08 31.81
N ARG A 328 -5.53 34.17 32.03
CA ARG A 328 -4.92 35.51 32.16
C ARG A 328 -4.09 35.64 33.44
N ASN A 329 -4.46 34.87 34.46
CA ASN A 329 -3.80 34.84 35.76
C ASN A 329 -2.85 33.63 35.94
N SER A 330 -2.69 32.80 34.90
CA SER A 330 -1.86 31.59 34.92
C SER A 330 -0.40 31.91 34.56
N PRO A 331 0.61 31.24 35.18
CA PRO A 331 2.03 31.50 34.96
C PRO A 331 2.53 30.89 33.65
N CYS A 332 1.82 31.11 32.53
CA CYS A 332 2.18 30.57 31.21
C CYS A 332 3.49 31.16 30.65
N GLY A 333 4.09 32.16 31.30
CA GLY A 333 5.33 32.80 30.87
C GLY A 333 5.22 33.56 29.54
N LEU A 334 4.01 33.68 28.98
CA LEU A 334 3.74 34.41 27.75
C LEU A 334 3.30 35.84 28.08
N SER A 335 3.81 36.81 27.32
CA SER A 335 3.32 38.19 27.38
C SER A 335 1.87 38.30 26.87
N GLU A 336 1.18 39.39 27.19
CA GLU A 336 -0.17 39.65 26.68
C GLU A 336 -0.24 39.59 25.13
N LYS A 337 0.80 40.10 24.44
CA LYS A 337 0.93 39.99 22.98
C LYS A 337 1.11 38.53 22.55
N GLY A 338 1.90 37.75 23.29
CA GLY A 338 2.07 36.31 23.06
C GLY A 338 0.76 35.54 23.21
N LEU A 339 -0.05 35.85 24.23
CA LEU A 339 -1.37 35.26 24.45
C LEU A 339 -2.34 35.60 23.30
N LYS A 340 -2.40 36.86 22.87
CA LYS A 340 -3.20 37.29 21.69
C LYS A 340 -2.75 36.57 20.41
N GLY A 341 -1.44 36.41 20.22
CA GLY A 341 -0.87 35.65 19.10
C GLY A 341 -1.29 34.18 19.12
N LEU A 342 -1.21 33.52 20.29
CA LEU A 342 -1.64 32.14 20.45
C LEU A 342 -3.14 31.96 20.21
N GLN A 343 -3.97 32.87 20.72
CA GLN A 343 -5.41 32.88 20.46
C GLN A 343 -5.70 33.00 18.94
N SER A 344 -5.01 33.90 18.25
CA SER A 344 -5.12 34.04 16.79
C SER A 344 -4.76 32.74 16.05
N ILE A 345 -3.70 32.04 16.48
CA ILE A 345 -3.30 30.75 15.90
C ILE A 345 -4.37 29.68 16.14
N ILE A 346 -4.96 29.61 17.34
CA ILE A 346 -6.03 28.66 17.67
C ILE A 346 -7.25 28.90 16.77
N LEU A 347 -7.70 30.15 16.65
CA LEU A 347 -8.82 30.53 15.79
C LEU A 347 -8.56 30.17 14.32
N ARG A 348 -7.34 30.44 13.83
CA ARG A 348 -6.95 30.06 12.46
C ARG A 348 -6.96 28.54 12.27
N LYS A 349 -6.48 27.78 13.25
CA LYS A 349 -6.54 26.31 13.21
C LYS A 349 -7.98 25.81 13.23
N GLN A 350 -8.85 26.36 14.07
CA GLN A 350 -10.28 26.01 14.13
C GLN A 350 -10.97 26.23 12.78
N HIS A 351 -10.75 27.38 12.15
CA HIS A 351 -11.27 27.68 10.82
C HIS A 351 -10.86 26.60 9.82
N LYS A 352 -9.56 26.27 9.79
CA LYS A 352 -9.03 25.24 8.89
C LYS A 352 -9.62 23.85 9.13
N VAL A 353 -9.81 23.46 10.39
CA VAL A 353 -10.46 22.17 10.70
C VAL A 353 -11.91 22.17 10.23
N ARG A 354 -12.62 23.29 10.40
CA ARG A 354 -14.01 23.44 9.94
C ARG A 354 -14.12 23.29 8.43
N GLU A 355 -13.26 23.97 7.66
CA GLU A 355 -13.20 23.83 6.19
C GLU A 355 -12.93 22.37 5.79
N MET A 356 -11.97 21.72 6.43
CA MET A 356 -11.67 20.32 6.15
C MET A 356 -12.82 19.37 6.49
N LYS A 357 -13.59 19.65 7.55
CA LYS A 357 -14.79 18.87 7.88
C LYS A 357 -15.88 19.07 6.82
N VAL A 358 -16.12 20.29 6.37
CA VAL A 358 -17.09 20.56 5.30
C VAL A 358 -16.68 19.80 4.03
N GLN A 359 -15.43 19.95 3.60
CA GLN A 359 -14.91 19.24 2.44
C GLN A 359 -15.02 17.71 2.58
N ALA A 360 -14.67 17.16 3.75
CA ALA A 360 -14.77 15.72 4.01
C ALA A 360 -16.22 15.24 3.93
N ARG A 361 -17.16 15.97 4.56
CA ARG A 361 -18.59 15.67 4.50
C ARG A 361 -19.07 15.64 3.05
N ASP A 362 -18.77 16.66 2.27
CA ASP A 362 -19.22 16.77 0.88
C ASP A 362 -18.65 15.62 0.04
N CYS A 363 -17.33 15.38 0.16
CA CYS A 363 -16.65 14.29 -0.54
C CYS A 363 -17.21 12.90 -0.19
N TYR A 364 -17.62 12.67 1.06
CA TYR A 364 -18.08 11.35 1.53
C TYR A 364 -19.55 11.12 1.21
N LEU A 365 -20.43 12.09 1.44
CA LEU A 365 -21.84 11.99 1.06
C LEU A 365 -22.00 11.70 -0.43
N GLN A 366 -21.19 12.37 -1.25
CA GLN A 366 -21.18 12.20 -2.69
C GLN A 366 -20.94 10.75 -3.14
N VAL A 367 -20.12 9.96 -2.44
CA VAL A 367 -19.84 8.55 -2.83
C VAL A 367 -20.67 7.52 -2.10
N LEU A 368 -21.13 7.84 -0.89
CA LEU A 368 -21.92 6.92 -0.07
C LEU A 368 -23.42 6.96 -0.41
N SER A 369 -23.94 8.10 -0.88
CA SER A 369 -25.35 8.25 -1.24
C SER A 369 -25.73 7.67 -2.61
N GLY A 370 -24.79 7.11 -3.37
CA GLY A 370 -25.07 6.43 -4.64
C GLY A 370 -25.32 7.33 -5.85
N GLU A 371 -25.19 8.66 -5.75
CA GLU A 371 -25.33 9.58 -6.88
C GLU A 371 -24.15 9.43 -7.86
N GLY A 372 -24.38 8.62 -8.89
CA GLY A 372 -23.42 8.27 -9.92
C GLY A 372 -23.27 9.33 -11.00
N ASN A 373 -22.64 10.48 -10.70
CA ASN A 373 -21.86 11.22 -11.69
C ASN A 373 -21.19 12.43 -11.04
N ILE A 374 -19.86 12.45 -10.92
CA ILE A 374 -19.16 13.70 -10.59
C ILE A 374 -17.88 13.84 -11.41
N ASN A 375 -17.78 15.03 -12.00
CA ASN A 375 -16.64 15.56 -12.69
C ASN A 375 -15.62 16.09 -11.65
N PHE A 376 -14.61 15.30 -11.30
CA PHE A 376 -13.54 15.72 -10.38
C PHE A 376 -12.55 16.73 -11.00
N LEU A 377 -12.74 17.09 -12.27
CA LEU A 377 -11.83 17.93 -13.04
C LEU A 377 -11.68 19.37 -12.51
N TYR A 378 -12.52 19.81 -11.57
CA TYR A 378 -12.42 21.17 -11.00
C TYR A 378 -11.91 21.26 -9.55
N SER A 379 -11.41 20.16 -8.98
CA SER A 379 -10.71 20.20 -7.68
C SER A 379 -9.29 19.64 -7.81
N ALA A 380 -8.38 20.55 -8.15
CA ALA A 380 -6.92 20.44 -8.18
C ALA A 380 -6.37 19.16 -8.84
N SER A 381 -5.95 19.31 -10.10
CA SER A 381 -4.87 18.48 -10.63
C SER A 381 -3.72 18.50 -9.61
N ALA A 382 -3.27 17.32 -9.21
CA ALA A 382 -2.07 17.17 -8.38
C ALA A 382 -0.78 17.32 -9.21
N ASP A 383 -0.91 17.83 -10.43
CA ASP A 383 0.14 18.04 -11.41
C ASP A 383 0.07 19.48 -11.92
N GLU A 384 0.34 20.44 -11.04
CA GLU A 384 0.82 21.75 -11.47
C GLU A 384 2.11 22.03 -10.70
N TYR A 385 3.20 21.79 -11.42
CA TYR A 385 4.52 22.31 -11.13
C TYR A 385 4.38 23.83 -11.24
N ASP A 386 4.01 24.50 -10.15
CA ASP A 386 3.93 25.96 -10.12
C ASP A 386 5.34 26.52 -10.00
N SER A 387 6.01 26.58 -11.15
CA SER A 387 6.97 27.62 -11.46
C SER A 387 6.20 28.91 -11.76
N ASP A 388 6.48 29.93 -10.96
CA ASP A 388 6.25 31.35 -11.20
C ASP A 388 4.94 32.00 -10.72
N PHE A 389 5.01 32.45 -9.46
CA PHE A 389 4.78 33.83 -9.03
C PHE A 389 4.25 34.82 -10.10
N LYS A 390 2.95 35.17 -10.05
CA LYS A 390 2.47 36.56 -10.24
C LYS A 390 0.98 36.77 -9.85
N ILE A 391 0.76 37.98 -9.34
CA ILE A 391 -0.45 38.65 -8.81
C ILE A 391 -1.49 38.84 -9.94
N THR A 392 -2.83 38.77 -9.79
CA THR A 392 -3.76 39.83 -9.30
C THR A 392 -5.25 39.37 -9.41
N MET A 393 -6.09 39.86 -8.47
CA MET A 393 -7.57 40.12 -8.47
C MET A 393 -8.54 39.40 -9.44
N PHE A 394 -9.68 38.91 -8.91
CA PHE A 394 -10.98 39.62 -8.93
C PHE A 394 -12.06 38.95 -8.03
N ARG A 395 -13.05 39.76 -7.66
CA ARG A 395 -14.11 39.62 -6.63
C ARG A 395 -15.44 39.05 -7.16
N SER A 396 -16.27 38.59 -6.20
CA SER A 396 -17.76 38.61 -6.16
C SER A 396 -18.49 37.61 -7.07
N GLN A 397 -19.67 37.06 -6.80
CA GLN A 397 -20.71 37.19 -5.76
C GLN A 397 -21.71 36.02 -5.98
N CYS A 398 -22.52 35.70 -4.96
CA CYS A 398 -23.89 35.15 -4.97
C CYS A 398 -24.07 34.24 -3.72
N THR A 399 -24.68 34.62 -2.59
CA THR A 399 -26.12 34.91 -2.30
C THR A 399 -27.04 33.83 -2.90
N SER A 400 -27.98 33.14 -2.23
CA SER A 400 -28.54 33.19 -0.87
C SER A 400 -29.73 32.19 -0.77
N ILE A 401 -29.90 31.48 0.38
CA ILE A 401 -31.19 31.10 1.07
C ILE A 401 -32.03 29.92 0.45
N PRO A 402 -32.91 29.14 1.17
CA PRO A 402 -33.33 29.09 2.59
C PRO A 402 -33.31 27.70 3.32
N TYR A 403 -33.60 27.80 4.63
CA TYR A 403 -33.93 26.85 5.71
C TYR A 403 -35.08 25.84 5.49
N ALA A 404 -35.05 24.69 6.20
CA ALA A 404 -36.03 24.27 7.25
C ALA A 404 -35.88 22.75 7.59
N VAL A 405 -35.49 22.33 8.81
CA VAL A 405 -36.24 22.00 10.08
C VAL A 405 -36.70 20.54 10.19
N LEU A 406 -36.56 20.00 11.43
CA LEU A 406 -36.98 18.72 12.04
C LEU A 406 -35.94 17.58 11.93
N GLY A 407 -35.40 16.97 12.97
CA GLY A 407 -35.72 16.98 14.40
C GLY A 407 -35.65 15.54 14.92
N ARG A 408 -34.62 15.20 15.73
CA ARG A 408 -34.67 14.34 16.93
C ARG A 408 -33.28 13.88 17.39
N GLN A 409 -32.83 14.59 18.42
CA GLN A 409 -32.14 14.16 19.63
C GLN A 409 -32.23 12.66 19.94
N LEU A 410 -31.07 12.00 20.08
CA LEU A 410 -30.88 10.85 20.97
C LEU A 410 -29.47 10.93 21.56
N GLU A 411 -29.44 11.09 22.88
CA GLU A 411 -28.29 11.22 23.75
C GLU A 411 -27.56 9.87 23.88
N TRP A 412 -26.23 9.88 23.77
CA TRP A 412 -25.40 8.86 24.43
C TRP A 412 -24.29 9.56 25.21
N LYS A 413 -24.40 9.43 26.54
CA LYS A 413 -23.52 10.04 27.54
C LYS A 413 -22.14 9.41 27.48
N SER A 414 -21.18 10.32 27.57
CA SER A 414 -19.75 10.14 27.82
C SER A 414 -19.44 9.23 29.00
N SER A 415 -18.31 8.52 28.92
CA SER A 415 -17.40 8.31 30.06
C SER A 415 -16.07 7.80 29.51
N PHE A 416 -15.02 8.62 29.49
CA PHE A 416 -13.71 8.25 30.05
C PHE A 416 -12.75 9.44 30.06
N VAL A 417 -12.24 9.73 31.26
CA VAL A 417 -11.26 10.77 31.61
C VAL A 417 -9.85 10.16 31.56
N PRO A 418 -8.82 10.87 31.06
CA PRO A 418 -7.44 10.37 31.00
C PRO A 418 -6.64 10.76 32.26
N PRO A 419 -5.62 9.98 32.68
CA PRO A 419 -4.62 10.48 33.61
C PRO A 419 -3.41 11.06 32.86
N LEU A 420 -3.04 12.26 33.34
CA LEU A 420 -1.77 12.94 33.19
C LEU A 420 -0.59 12.05 33.63
N TRP A 421 0.64 12.32 33.13
CA TRP A 421 1.78 12.79 33.93
C TRP A 421 3.08 12.94 33.10
N THR A 422 3.63 14.17 33.20
CA THR A 422 5.03 14.61 33.42
C THR A 422 6.27 14.07 32.67
N ARG A 423 7.17 15.04 32.44
CA ARG A 423 8.49 15.02 31.80
C ARG A 423 9.52 14.15 32.52
N HIS A 424 10.44 13.54 31.75
CA HIS A 424 11.90 13.63 31.99
C HIS A 424 12.72 13.34 30.72
N CYS A 425 13.82 14.09 30.54
CA CYS A 425 14.71 14.10 29.38
C CYS A 425 15.54 12.81 29.24
N SER A 426 15.86 12.40 28.00
CA SER A 426 17.23 12.43 27.44
C SER A 426 17.41 11.49 26.23
N LYS A 427 18.22 11.97 25.27
CA LYS A 427 18.85 11.30 24.11
C LYS A 427 18.09 11.36 22.78
N ALA A 428 18.69 12.17 21.90
CA ALA A 428 18.28 12.50 20.55
C ALA A 428 18.42 11.32 19.59
N LEU A 429 17.30 10.69 19.23
CA LEU A 429 16.95 10.30 17.86
C LEU A 429 15.44 9.97 17.62
N PRO A 430 14.41 10.67 18.17
CA PRO A 430 13.00 10.26 17.91
C PRO A 430 12.28 11.07 16.82
N ALA A 431 12.92 12.04 16.17
CA ALA A 431 12.20 13.00 15.32
C ALA A 431 11.72 12.46 13.96
N PHE A 432 12.20 11.28 13.51
CA PHE A 432 11.70 10.64 12.29
C PHE A 432 10.46 9.75 12.53
N ILE A 433 10.13 9.41 13.78
CA ILE A 433 9.06 8.46 14.11
C ILE A 433 7.70 9.16 14.34
N ASN A 434 7.69 10.46 14.67
CA ASN A 434 6.44 11.22 14.93
C ASN A 434 5.86 11.95 13.71
N ALA A 435 6.48 11.80 12.54
CA ALA A 435 5.84 12.13 11.28
C ALA A 435 4.83 11.02 10.98
N SER A 436 3.55 11.37 10.81
CA SER A 436 2.44 10.47 10.46
C SER A 436 2.69 9.79 9.11
N PHE A 437 3.55 8.77 9.11
CA PHE A 437 3.97 7.96 7.99
C PHE A 437 3.20 6.65 7.99
N TRP A 438 1.88 6.68 7.78
CA TRP A 438 1.12 5.44 7.79
C TRP A 438 -0.01 5.52 6.77
N GLY A 439 0.07 4.64 5.76
CA GLY A 439 -1.13 3.98 5.25
C GLY A 439 -1.41 2.84 6.22
N PHE A 440 -2.62 2.78 6.76
CA PHE A 440 -3.02 1.72 7.68
C PHE A 440 -3.98 0.79 6.95
N VAL A 441 -3.66 -0.50 6.97
CA VAL A 441 -4.66 -1.58 6.92
C VAL A 441 -4.39 -2.53 8.07
#